data_AF-A0A9N9FV52-F1
#
_entry.id   AF-A0A9N9FV52-F1
#
_cell.length_a   1.000
_cell.length_b   1.000
_cell.length_c   1.000
_cell.angle_alpha   90.00
_cell.angle_beta   90.00
_cell.angle_gamma   90.00
#
_symmetry.space_group_name_H-M   'P 1'
#
loop_
_entity.id
_entity.type
_entity.pdbx_description
1 polymer ?
#
loop_
_entity_poly.entity_id
_entity_poly.type
_entity_poly.pdbx_seq_one_letter_code
_entity_poly.pdbx_strand_id
1 'polypeptide(L)'
;MFSVRRLNIGTAKRAFSTSAANATKVAVLGAAGGIGQPLSLLLKLNESISHLSLYDIVNAPGVAADLSHINTHSKVTGYAPDNDGLKHAVTDATIIVIPAGVPRKPGMTRDDLFNVASRFVSELKSTDPKNENIVVVGGHSGVTIIPLIFQSGSKFTDDELKALTHRIQFGGDEVVKAKAGTGSATLSMAFAASRFTNSLLRALNGESGVIEPAYVKSHLFESKGIEYFASNVELSREGVGKIHDLGPLSQYEKELLEAALPELKKNIGKGVDFVHK
;
A
#
# COMPACT_ATOMS: atom_id res chain seq x y z
N MET A 1 52.36 44.49 29.03
CA MET A 1 51.81 43.67 27.94
C MET A 1 50.99 42.53 28.58
N PHE A 2 49.74 42.79 28.93
CA PHE A 2 48.82 41.76 29.47
C PHE A 2 47.42 42.07 28.91
N SER A 3 46.99 41.29 27.92
CA SER A 3 45.69 41.42 27.27
C SER A 3 44.68 40.51 27.98
N VAL A 4 43.69 41.11 28.61
CA VAL A 4 42.58 40.40 29.25
C VAL A 4 41.58 40.00 28.16
N ARG A 5 41.61 38.72 27.74
CA ARG A 5 40.56 38.13 26.90
C ARG A 5 39.29 37.94 27.73
N ARG A 6 38.26 38.75 27.47
CA ARG A 6 36.89 38.45 27.91
C ARG A 6 36.39 37.20 27.16
N LEU A 7 36.19 36.11 27.91
CA LEU A 7 35.43 34.96 27.44
C LEU A 7 33.95 35.36 27.37
N ASN A 8 33.43 35.52 26.15
CA ASN A 8 31.99 35.54 25.90
C ASN A 8 31.45 34.14 26.21
N ILE A 9 30.91 33.95 27.41
CA ILE A 9 30.07 32.80 27.74
C ILE A 9 28.73 33.04 27.04
N GLY A 10 28.70 32.75 25.74
CA GLY A 10 27.45 32.60 25.02
C GLY A 10 26.69 31.44 25.65
N THR A 11 25.57 31.73 26.28
CA THR A 11 24.59 30.74 26.72
C THR A 11 24.20 29.91 25.50
N ALA A 12 24.79 28.73 25.36
CA ALA A 12 24.33 27.73 24.42
C ALA A 12 22.90 27.38 24.83
N LYS A 13 21.91 28.01 24.17
CA LYS A 13 20.53 27.53 24.20
C LYS A 13 20.60 26.08 23.72
N ARG A 14 20.40 25.14 24.64
CA ARG A 14 20.12 23.75 24.29
C ARG A 14 18.92 23.81 23.36
N ALA A 15 19.16 23.66 22.06
CA ALA A 15 18.11 23.36 21.12
C ALA A 15 17.62 21.97 21.52
N PHE A 16 16.55 21.92 22.32
CA PHE A 16 15.75 20.72 22.39
C PHE A 16 15.32 20.45 20.95
N SER A 17 15.84 19.38 20.36
CA SER A 17 15.23 18.80 19.17
C SER A 17 13.79 18.51 19.56
N THR A 18 12.86 19.35 19.11
CA THR A 18 11.42 19.05 19.18
C THR A 18 11.10 18.01 18.13
N SER A 19 11.78 16.86 18.17
CA SER A 19 11.14 15.62 17.78
C SER A 19 10.28 15.24 18.98
N ALA A 20 9.16 15.94 19.17
CA ALA A 20 8.02 15.24 19.77
C ALA A 20 7.89 13.99 18.89
N ALA A 21 8.11 12.82 19.46
CA ALA A 21 7.83 11.58 18.75
C ALA A 21 6.38 11.73 18.29
N ASN A 22 6.17 11.93 16.99
CA ASN A 22 4.83 12.13 16.47
C ASN A 22 4.04 10.91 16.91
N ALA A 23 3.07 11.12 17.80
CA ALA A 23 2.20 10.06 18.27
C ALA A 23 1.38 9.62 17.06
N THR A 24 1.90 8.64 16.32
CA THR A 24 1.31 8.22 15.06
C THR A 24 0.19 7.24 15.35
N LYS A 25 -1.05 7.71 15.13
CA LYS A 25 -2.25 6.91 15.23
C LYS A 25 -2.57 6.31 13.87
N VAL A 26 -2.68 5.00 13.80
CA VAL A 26 -3.13 4.27 12.60
C VAL A 26 -4.48 3.61 12.89
N ALA A 27 -5.45 3.78 12.00
CA ALA A 27 -6.76 3.13 12.09
C ALA A 27 -6.90 2.03 11.03
N VAL A 28 -7.44 0.87 11.40
CA VAL A 28 -7.77 -0.23 10.47
C VAL A 28 -9.29 -0.42 10.47
N LEU A 29 -9.93 -0.19 9.33
CA LEU A 29 -11.38 -0.35 9.16
C LEU A 29 -11.68 -1.69 8.45
N GLY A 30 -12.33 -2.62 9.15
CA GLY A 30 -12.43 -4.03 8.75
C GLY A 30 -11.41 -4.92 9.45
N ALA A 31 -11.03 -4.56 10.68
CA ALA A 31 -9.94 -5.18 11.43
C ALA A 31 -10.19 -6.64 11.84
N ALA A 32 -11.45 -7.08 11.91
CA ALA A 32 -11.78 -8.47 12.25
C ALA A 32 -11.86 -9.39 11.03
N GLY A 33 -11.75 -8.85 9.81
CA GLY A 33 -11.74 -9.61 8.57
C GLY A 33 -10.45 -10.43 8.33
N GLY A 34 -10.46 -11.27 7.30
CA GLY A 34 -9.34 -12.17 6.98
C GLY A 34 -8.04 -11.44 6.59
N ILE A 35 -8.12 -10.23 6.04
CA ILE A 35 -6.95 -9.35 5.83
C ILE A 35 -6.70 -8.51 7.09
N GLY A 36 -7.76 -7.99 7.71
CA GLY A 36 -7.70 -7.06 8.84
C GLY A 36 -6.92 -7.59 10.04
N GLN A 37 -7.14 -8.85 10.44
CA GLN A 37 -6.46 -9.43 11.59
C GLN A 37 -4.93 -9.53 11.40
N PRO A 38 -4.43 -10.21 10.34
CA PRO A 38 -2.98 -10.27 10.11
C PRO A 38 -2.37 -8.91 9.79
N LEU A 39 -3.10 -7.98 9.16
CA LEU A 39 -2.63 -6.61 8.95
C LEU A 39 -2.45 -5.89 10.29
N SER A 40 -3.44 -5.99 11.18
CA SER A 40 -3.40 -5.37 12.51
C SER A 40 -2.26 -5.92 13.36
N LEU A 41 -1.98 -7.23 13.24
CA LEU A 41 -0.80 -7.84 13.85
C LEU A 41 0.50 -7.20 13.35
N LEU A 42 0.70 -7.11 12.03
CA LEU A 42 1.92 -6.53 11.45
C LEU A 42 2.09 -5.05 11.83
N LEU A 43 0.99 -4.29 11.89
CA LEU A 43 1.01 -2.89 12.32
C LEU A 43 1.31 -2.76 13.83
N LYS A 44 0.80 -3.64 14.69
CA LYS A 44 1.13 -3.66 16.13
C LYS A 44 2.64 -3.90 16.37
N LEU A 45 3.33 -4.59 15.47
CA LEU A 45 4.77 -4.79 15.53
C LEU A 45 5.59 -3.60 15.03
N ASN A 46 4.98 -2.60 14.40
CA ASN A 46 5.69 -1.44 13.86
C ASN A 46 6.01 -0.42 14.95
N GLU A 47 7.30 -0.14 15.15
CA GLU A 47 7.80 0.78 16.18
C GLU A 47 7.44 2.25 15.93
N SER A 48 7.02 2.62 14.72
CA SER A 48 6.58 3.98 14.41
C SER A 48 5.13 4.26 14.84
N ILE A 49 4.34 3.23 15.17
CA ILE A 49 2.92 3.36 15.49
C ILE A 49 2.73 3.41 17.01
N SER A 50 2.35 4.57 17.54
CA SER A 50 2.08 4.74 18.97
C SER A 50 0.66 4.31 19.37
N HIS A 51 -0.30 4.39 18.44
CA HIS A 51 -1.68 4.00 18.70
C HIS A 51 -2.28 3.29 17.47
N LEU A 52 -2.84 2.11 17.68
CA LEU A 52 -3.54 1.32 16.68
C LEU A 52 -5.03 1.23 17.04
N SER A 53 -5.87 1.90 16.25
CA SER A 53 -7.33 1.82 16.39
C SER A 53 -7.90 0.81 15.41
N LEU A 54 -8.67 -0.14 15.94
CA LEU A 54 -9.27 -1.22 15.16
C LEU A 54 -10.78 -1.01 15.13
N TYR A 55 -11.36 -0.93 13.94
CA TYR A 55 -12.80 -0.84 13.77
C TYR A 55 -13.29 -2.01 12.94
N ASP A 56 -14.41 -2.59 13.35
CA ASP A 56 -15.14 -3.57 12.57
C ASP A 56 -16.60 -3.61 13.04
N ILE A 57 -17.49 -4.09 12.17
CA ILE A 57 -18.90 -4.32 12.53
C ILE A 57 -19.06 -5.47 13.52
N VAL A 58 -18.09 -6.38 13.58
CA VAL A 58 -18.06 -7.51 14.51
C VAL A 58 -16.67 -7.71 15.11
N ASN A 59 -16.59 -8.14 16.36
CA ASN A 59 -15.39 -8.69 17.00
C ASN A 59 -14.16 -7.76 17.15
N ALA A 60 -14.17 -6.51 16.67
CA ALA A 60 -13.03 -5.59 16.81
C ALA A 60 -12.51 -5.41 18.24
N PRO A 61 -13.35 -5.29 19.29
CA PRO A 61 -12.88 -5.26 20.67
C PRO A 61 -12.10 -6.51 21.10
N GLY A 62 -12.51 -7.69 20.63
CA GLY A 62 -11.83 -8.95 20.91
C GLY A 62 -10.47 -9.04 20.22
N VAL A 63 -10.40 -8.64 18.95
CA VAL A 63 -9.13 -8.56 18.19
C VAL A 63 -8.16 -7.57 18.85
N ALA A 64 -8.68 -6.43 19.33
CA ALA A 64 -7.88 -5.45 20.06
C ALA A 64 -7.35 -6.00 21.39
N ALA A 65 -8.17 -6.74 22.13
CA ALA A 65 -7.75 -7.38 23.37
C ALA A 65 -6.60 -8.37 23.12
N ASP A 66 -6.72 -9.22 22.11
CA ASP A 66 -5.66 -10.16 21.70
C ASP A 66 -4.35 -9.44 21.38
N LEU A 67 -4.39 -8.47 20.47
CA LEU A 67 -3.20 -7.71 20.05
C LEU A 67 -2.61 -6.84 21.16
N SER A 68 -3.41 -6.44 22.16
CA SER A 68 -2.93 -5.64 23.30
C SER A 68 -1.93 -6.38 24.19
N HIS A 69 -1.93 -7.72 24.16
CA HIS A 69 -0.99 -8.55 24.94
C HIS A 69 0.41 -8.61 24.32
N ILE A 70 0.57 -8.17 23.07
CA ILE A 70 1.88 -8.11 22.42
C ILE A 70 2.71 -6.97 23.05
N ASN A 71 3.91 -7.31 23.50
CA ASN A 71 4.83 -6.45 24.26
C ASN A 71 5.54 -5.37 23.42
N THR A 72 4.80 -4.63 22.59
CA THR A 72 5.28 -3.43 21.91
C THR A 72 4.66 -2.18 22.52
N HIS A 73 5.30 -1.03 22.33
CA HIS A 73 4.88 0.25 22.92
C HIS A 73 3.52 0.77 22.42
N SER A 74 3.05 0.30 21.24
CA SER A 74 1.80 0.76 20.63
C SER A 74 0.57 0.42 21.48
N LYS A 75 -0.30 1.40 21.76
CA LYS A 75 -1.59 1.13 22.40
C LYS A 75 -2.60 0.63 21.36
N VAL A 76 -3.31 -0.46 21.64
CA VAL A 76 -4.39 -0.96 20.76
C VAL A 76 -5.75 -0.60 21.37
N THR A 77 -6.70 -0.17 20.55
CA THR A 77 -8.09 0.04 20.99
C THR A 77 -9.05 -0.45 19.91
N GLY A 78 -10.05 -1.24 20.32
CA GLY A 78 -11.06 -1.80 19.42
C GLY A 78 -12.38 -1.06 19.55
N TYR A 79 -13.01 -0.80 18.41
CA TYR A 79 -14.25 -0.06 18.28
C TYR A 79 -15.27 -0.90 17.49
N ALA A 80 -16.46 -1.04 18.04
CA ALA A 80 -17.62 -1.63 17.37
C ALA A 80 -18.56 -0.50 16.89
N PRO A 81 -19.64 -0.78 16.13
CA PRO A 81 -20.52 0.27 15.60
C PRO A 81 -21.29 1.06 16.65
N ASP A 82 -21.45 0.51 17.85
CA ASP A 82 -22.10 1.19 18.97
C ASP A 82 -21.31 2.42 19.42
N ASN A 83 -22.01 3.40 20.01
CA ASN A 83 -21.41 4.60 20.60
C ASN A 83 -20.49 5.37 19.65
N ASP A 84 -20.88 5.53 18.37
CA ASP A 84 -20.08 6.22 17.35
C ASP A 84 -18.65 5.64 17.17
N GLY A 85 -18.47 4.33 17.37
CA GLY A 85 -17.14 3.74 17.37
C GLY A 85 -16.33 3.94 16.08
N LEU A 86 -16.98 4.06 14.91
CA LEU A 86 -16.29 4.44 13.67
C LEU A 86 -15.65 5.83 13.78
N LYS A 87 -16.39 6.81 14.29
CA LYS A 87 -15.90 8.18 14.50
C LYS A 87 -14.72 8.16 15.46
N HIS A 88 -14.84 7.45 16.59
CA HIS A 88 -13.75 7.34 17.55
C HIS A 88 -12.50 6.65 17.00
N ALA A 89 -12.67 5.64 16.15
CA ALA A 89 -11.56 4.93 15.51
C ALA A 89 -10.74 5.87 14.61
N VAL A 90 -11.40 6.73 13.83
CA VAL A 90 -10.73 7.61 12.85
C VAL A 90 -10.31 8.98 13.39
N THR A 91 -10.89 9.46 14.49
CA THR A 91 -10.50 10.74 15.10
C THR A 91 -9.00 10.76 15.39
N ASP A 92 -8.29 11.79 14.94
CA ASP A 92 -6.84 11.95 15.08
C ASP A 92 -5.97 10.87 14.40
N ALA A 93 -6.56 9.98 13.58
CA ALA A 93 -5.78 8.99 12.84
C ALA A 93 -4.96 9.68 11.73
N THR A 94 -3.66 9.42 11.71
CA THR A 94 -2.73 9.92 10.68
C THR A 94 -2.82 9.07 9.41
N ILE A 95 -3.02 7.76 9.56
CA ILE A 95 -3.24 6.82 8.46
C ILE A 95 -4.49 6.00 8.75
N ILE A 96 -5.34 5.85 7.74
CA ILE A 96 -6.51 4.97 7.78
C ILE A 96 -6.32 3.90 6.70
N VAL A 97 -6.27 2.64 7.11
CA VAL A 97 -6.19 1.49 6.20
C VAL A 97 -7.55 0.80 6.17
N ILE A 98 -8.11 0.59 4.97
CA ILE A 98 -9.47 0.07 4.80
C ILE A 98 -9.41 -1.29 4.07
N PRO A 99 -9.12 -2.40 4.78
CA PRO A 99 -9.27 -3.75 4.24
C PRO A 99 -10.74 -4.24 4.22
N ALA A 100 -11.69 -3.48 4.77
CA ALA A 100 -13.10 -3.86 4.82
C ALA A 100 -13.63 -4.24 3.43
N GLY A 101 -14.26 -5.41 3.34
CA GLY A 101 -14.83 -5.91 2.11
C GLY A 101 -15.32 -7.34 2.26
N VAL A 102 -16.17 -7.77 1.35
CA VAL A 102 -16.66 -9.15 1.29
C VAL A 102 -15.63 -9.98 0.50
N PRO A 103 -15.12 -11.11 1.06
CA PRO A 103 -14.23 -12.00 0.33
C PRO A 103 -14.85 -12.51 -0.98
N ARG A 104 -14.02 -12.75 -1.99
CA ARG A 104 -14.47 -13.29 -3.28
C ARG A 104 -15.14 -14.67 -3.12
N LYS A 105 -16.17 -14.91 -3.93
CA LYS A 105 -16.72 -16.24 -4.24
C LYS A 105 -16.25 -16.68 -5.64
N PRO A 106 -16.23 -17.99 -5.97
CA PRO A 106 -15.96 -18.46 -7.32
C PRO A 106 -16.80 -17.73 -8.36
N GLY A 107 -16.17 -17.21 -9.41
CA GLY A 107 -16.84 -16.47 -10.50
C GLY A 107 -16.91 -14.94 -10.32
N MET A 108 -16.37 -14.37 -9.24
CA MET A 108 -16.22 -12.92 -9.05
C MET A 108 -14.82 -12.44 -9.43
N THR A 109 -14.69 -11.36 -10.24
CA THR A 109 -13.39 -10.77 -10.62
C THR A 109 -13.02 -9.57 -9.72
N ARG A 110 -11.81 -9.60 -9.13
CA ARG A 110 -11.03 -8.46 -8.59
C ARG A 110 -9.71 -8.98 -8.01
N ASP A 111 -8.59 -8.65 -8.65
CA ASP A 111 -7.30 -9.32 -8.45
C ASP A 111 -6.31 -8.52 -7.59
N ASP A 112 -5.87 -9.13 -6.50
CA ASP A 112 -5.01 -8.54 -5.48
C ASP A 112 -3.61 -9.19 -5.44
N LEU A 113 -2.59 -8.64 -6.12
CA LEU A 113 -1.19 -9.09 -5.96
C LEU A 113 -0.14 -8.01 -6.29
N PHE A 114 0.03 -7.03 -5.42
CA PHE A 114 1.02 -5.95 -5.66
C PHE A 114 2.49 -6.34 -5.38
N ASN A 115 2.75 -7.51 -4.79
CA ASN A 115 4.11 -7.94 -4.41
C ASN A 115 4.54 -9.30 -5.00
N VAL A 116 3.78 -9.84 -5.95
CA VAL A 116 4.06 -11.17 -6.52
C VAL A 116 4.85 -11.11 -7.82
N ALA A 117 4.81 -9.97 -8.53
CA ALA A 117 5.59 -9.78 -9.76
C ALA A 117 7.09 -10.06 -9.53
N SER A 118 7.69 -9.48 -8.49
CA SER A 118 9.08 -9.75 -8.10
C SER A 118 9.35 -11.22 -7.80
N ARG A 119 8.41 -11.92 -7.16
CA ARG A 119 8.53 -13.35 -6.86
C ARG A 119 8.49 -14.20 -8.13
N PHE A 120 7.57 -13.93 -9.04
CA PHE A 120 7.49 -14.73 -10.27
C PHE A 120 8.69 -14.50 -11.17
N VAL A 121 9.20 -13.26 -11.24
CA VAL A 121 10.47 -12.96 -11.92
C VAL A 121 11.63 -13.67 -11.25
N SER A 122 11.71 -13.66 -9.92
CA SER A 122 12.81 -14.30 -9.19
C SER A 122 12.77 -15.83 -9.31
N GLU A 123 11.58 -16.43 -9.35
CA GLU A 123 11.39 -17.87 -9.60
C GLU A 123 11.97 -18.27 -10.96
N LEU A 124 11.72 -17.49 -12.01
CA LEU A 124 12.28 -17.75 -13.35
C LEU A 124 13.80 -17.49 -13.41
N LYS A 125 14.29 -16.47 -12.71
CA LYS A 125 15.72 -16.11 -12.69
C LYS A 125 16.55 -16.92 -11.68
N SER A 126 15.91 -17.69 -10.81
CA SER A 126 16.54 -18.32 -9.64
C SER A 126 17.28 -17.31 -8.75
N THR A 127 16.67 -16.14 -8.52
CA THR A 127 17.22 -15.06 -7.68
C THR A 127 16.42 -14.87 -6.40
N ASP A 128 16.91 -14.03 -5.48
CA ASP A 128 16.13 -13.63 -4.29
C ASP A 128 15.08 -12.57 -4.71
N PRO A 129 13.77 -12.80 -4.46
CA PRO A 129 12.70 -11.85 -4.78
C PRO A 129 12.89 -10.46 -4.16
N LYS A 130 13.62 -10.34 -3.05
CA LYS A 130 13.90 -9.04 -2.42
C LYS A 130 14.75 -8.12 -3.28
N ASN A 131 15.54 -8.69 -4.20
CA ASN A 131 16.43 -7.96 -5.08
C ASN A 131 15.79 -7.64 -6.44
N GLU A 132 14.58 -8.14 -6.70
CA GLU A 132 13.84 -7.88 -7.94
C GLU A 132 12.86 -6.73 -7.71
N ASN A 133 13.08 -5.60 -8.40
CA ASN A 133 12.18 -4.45 -8.33
C ASN A 133 11.36 -4.35 -9.62
N ILE A 134 10.19 -4.98 -9.63
CA ILE A 134 9.25 -4.92 -10.77
C ILE A 134 8.17 -3.90 -10.42
N VAL A 135 8.17 -2.78 -11.15
CA VAL A 135 7.13 -1.76 -11.02
C VAL A 135 5.88 -2.25 -11.73
N VAL A 136 4.73 -2.18 -11.06
CA VAL A 136 3.43 -2.51 -11.64
C VAL A 136 2.61 -1.22 -11.75
N VAL A 137 2.08 -0.96 -12.95
CA VAL A 137 1.33 0.26 -13.28
C VAL A 137 -0.06 -0.08 -13.82
N GLY A 138 -0.90 0.94 -14.05
CA GLY A 138 -2.24 0.77 -14.61
C GLY A 138 -3.33 0.73 -13.55
N GLY A 139 -3.95 -0.42 -13.37
CA GLY A 139 -5.01 -0.69 -12.41
C GLY A 139 -4.69 -1.89 -11.53
N HIS A 140 -5.73 -2.53 -11.02
CA HIS A 140 -5.64 -3.61 -10.03
C HIS A 140 -6.69 -4.70 -10.29
N SER A 141 -6.92 -5.01 -11.56
CA SER A 141 -7.85 -6.06 -11.99
C SER A 141 -7.52 -6.56 -13.39
N GLY A 142 -7.27 -7.86 -13.54
CA GLY A 142 -7.01 -8.50 -14.83
C GLY A 142 -6.02 -7.72 -15.72
N VAL A 143 -6.43 -7.43 -16.95
CA VAL A 143 -5.58 -6.79 -17.97
C VAL A 143 -5.16 -5.37 -17.64
N THR A 144 -5.79 -4.72 -16.65
CA THR A 144 -5.37 -3.39 -16.19
C THR A 144 -4.06 -3.42 -15.41
N ILE A 145 -3.62 -4.59 -14.93
CA ILE A 145 -2.36 -4.77 -14.20
C ILE A 145 -1.22 -4.89 -15.23
N ILE A 146 -0.31 -3.91 -15.25
CA ILE A 146 0.77 -3.84 -16.25
C ILE A 146 2.13 -3.95 -15.52
N PRO A 147 2.79 -5.12 -15.53
CA PRO A 147 4.12 -5.27 -14.97
C PRO A 147 5.19 -4.72 -15.93
N LEU A 148 5.98 -3.74 -15.48
CA LEU A 148 7.07 -3.13 -16.25
C LEU A 148 8.35 -3.93 -16.11
N ILE A 149 8.40 -5.08 -16.78
CA ILE A 149 9.51 -6.04 -16.70
C ILE A 149 10.73 -5.54 -17.46
N PHE A 150 10.55 -4.78 -18.55
CA PHE A 150 11.64 -4.23 -19.36
C PHE A 150 12.60 -3.37 -18.52
N GLN A 151 12.05 -2.60 -17.58
CA GLN A 151 12.81 -1.70 -16.72
C GLN A 151 13.66 -2.42 -15.69
N SER A 152 13.36 -3.70 -15.41
CA SER A 152 14.16 -4.54 -14.52
C SER A 152 15.49 -4.99 -15.14
N GLY A 153 15.67 -4.79 -16.46
CA GLY A 153 16.81 -5.32 -17.20
C GLY A 153 16.79 -6.85 -17.40
N SER A 154 15.76 -7.53 -16.90
CA SER A 154 15.57 -8.97 -17.07
C SER A 154 15.23 -9.29 -18.53
N LYS A 155 15.90 -10.29 -19.09
CA LYS A 155 15.66 -10.75 -20.47
C LYS A 155 14.87 -12.06 -20.40
N PHE A 156 13.68 -12.03 -20.97
CA PHE A 156 12.80 -13.19 -21.14
C PHE A 156 12.49 -13.36 -22.62
N THR A 157 12.18 -14.58 -23.03
CA THR A 157 11.56 -14.85 -24.32
C THR A 157 10.14 -14.28 -24.36
N ASP A 158 9.58 -14.05 -25.55
CA ASP A 158 8.23 -13.52 -25.71
C ASP A 158 7.17 -14.41 -25.01
N ASP A 159 7.35 -15.73 -25.05
CA ASP A 159 6.43 -16.68 -24.43
C ASP A 159 6.53 -16.65 -22.90
N GLU A 160 7.74 -16.58 -22.35
CA GLU A 160 7.95 -16.39 -20.91
C GLU A 160 7.35 -15.06 -20.43
N LEU A 161 7.54 -13.98 -21.20
CA LEU A 161 7.03 -12.65 -20.86
C LEU A 161 5.50 -12.63 -20.84
N LYS A 162 4.85 -13.26 -21.83
CA LYS A 162 3.39 -13.40 -21.89
C LYS A 162 2.86 -14.26 -20.75
N ALA A 163 3.48 -15.40 -20.49
CA ALA A 163 3.08 -16.30 -19.40
C ALA A 163 3.22 -15.63 -18.03
N LEU A 164 4.34 -14.94 -17.80
CA LEU A 164 4.62 -14.18 -16.60
C LEU A 164 3.60 -13.05 -16.42
N THR A 165 3.35 -12.26 -17.46
CA THR A 165 2.36 -11.17 -17.44
C THR A 165 0.97 -11.70 -17.09
N HIS A 166 0.53 -12.77 -17.75
CA HIS A 166 -0.76 -13.40 -17.45
C HIS A 166 -0.83 -13.88 -15.99
N ARG A 167 0.23 -14.54 -15.50
CA ARG A 167 0.27 -15.01 -14.10
C ARG A 167 0.22 -13.85 -13.11
N ILE A 168 0.85 -12.71 -13.41
CA ILE A 168 0.77 -11.50 -12.57
C ILE A 168 -0.66 -10.93 -12.59
N GLN A 169 -1.27 -10.79 -13.77
CA GLN A 169 -2.62 -10.24 -13.94
C GLN A 169 -3.69 -11.08 -13.23
N PHE A 170 -3.55 -12.41 -13.27
CA PHE A 170 -4.57 -13.35 -12.78
C PHE A 170 -4.11 -14.18 -11.59
N GLY A 171 -3.02 -13.81 -10.91
CA GLY A 171 -2.53 -14.58 -9.76
C GLY A 171 -3.49 -14.54 -8.57
N GLY A 172 -4.36 -13.52 -8.50
CA GLY A 172 -5.47 -13.51 -7.55
C GLY A 172 -6.41 -14.70 -7.75
N ASP A 173 -6.75 -15.02 -9.00
CA ASP A 173 -7.59 -16.16 -9.35
C ASP A 173 -6.91 -17.50 -9.03
N GLU A 174 -5.59 -17.59 -9.18
CA GLU A 174 -4.79 -18.75 -8.75
C GLU A 174 -5.02 -19.04 -7.26
N VAL A 175 -5.01 -18.01 -6.41
CA VAL A 175 -5.26 -18.15 -4.96
C VAL A 175 -6.70 -18.56 -4.66
N VAL A 176 -7.70 -17.98 -5.34
CA VAL A 176 -9.11 -18.34 -5.14
C VAL A 176 -9.35 -19.80 -5.51
N LYS A 177 -8.78 -20.25 -6.63
CA LYS A 177 -8.84 -21.64 -7.08
C LYS A 177 -8.15 -22.57 -6.07
N ALA A 178 -6.95 -22.22 -5.62
CA ALA A 178 -6.21 -23.00 -4.62
C ALA A 178 -6.95 -23.11 -3.28
N LYS A 179 -7.72 -22.09 -2.91
CA LYS A 179 -8.60 -22.08 -1.73
C LYS A 179 -9.97 -22.71 -1.97
N ALA A 180 -10.19 -23.38 -3.10
CA ALA A 180 -11.48 -23.98 -3.48
C ALA A 180 -12.67 -23.00 -3.35
N GLY A 181 -12.45 -21.71 -3.62
CA GLY A 181 -13.49 -20.69 -3.53
C GLY A 181 -13.82 -20.18 -2.13
N THR A 182 -13.14 -20.65 -1.09
CA THR A 182 -13.41 -20.27 0.31
C THR A 182 -12.83 -18.91 0.72
N GLY A 183 -12.28 -18.16 -0.24
CA GLY A 183 -11.80 -16.80 -0.05
C GLY A 183 -10.66 -16.43 -1.01
N SER A 184 -10.19 -15.19 -0.90
CA SER A 184 -9.07 -14.66 -1.69
C SER A 184 -7.76 -14.61 -0.88
N ALA A 185 -6.73 -13.95 -1.42
CA ALA A 185 -5.48 -13.69 -0.73
C ALA A 185 -5.73 -12.87 0.55
N THR A 186 -5.23 -13.38 1.68
CA THR A 186 -5.39 -12.74 3.00
C THR A 186 -4.04 -12.33 3.57
N LEU A 187 -3.17 -13.30 3.87
CA LEU A 187 -1.86 -13.07 4.48
C LEU A 187 -0.92 -12.23 3.60
N SER A 188 -0.84 -12.55 2.32
CA SER A 188 -0.01 -11.78 1.37
C SER A 188 -0.51 -10.34 1.21
N MET A 189 -1.82 -10.11 1.32
CA MET A 189 -2.40 -8.77 1.26
C MET A 189 -2.20 -7.98 2.54
N ALA A 190 -2.29 -8.61 3.70
CA ALA A 190 -1.91 -8.00 4.96
C ALA A 190 -0.43 -7.56 4.95
N PHE A 191 0.46 -8.41 4.43
CA PHE A 191 1.87 -8.07 4.25
C PHE A 191 2.06 -6.88 3.29
N ALA A 192 1.40 -6.90 2.14
CA ALA A 192 1.47 -5.81 1.17
C ALA A 192 0.98 -4.47 1.73
N ALA A 193 -0.18 -4.47 2.38
CA ALA A 193 -0.76 -3.29 3.01
C ALA A 193 0.13 -2.78 4.17
N SER A 194 0.70 -3.68 4.97
CA SER A 194 1.65 -3.30 6.03
C SER A 194 2.93 -2.67 5.47
N ARG A 195 3.46 -3.18 4.36
CA ARG A 195 4.64 -2.61 3.69
C ARG A 195 4.35 -1.19 3.18
N PHE A 196 3.23 -1.02 2.47
CA PHE A 196 2.83 0.30 1.96
C PHE A 196 2.57 1.29 3.11
N THR A 197 1.91 0.84 4.18
CA THR A 197 1.70 1.65 5.40
C THR A 197 3.05 2.06 6.01
N ASN A 198 4.04 1.17 6.05
CA ASN A 198 5.38 1.51 6.52
C ASN A 198 6.08 2.56 5.66
N SER A 199 5.92 2.50 4.33
CA SER A 199 6.44 3.53 3.42
C SER A 199 5.76 4.88 3.67
N LEU A 200 4.45 4.92 3.90
CA LEU A 200 3.76 6.15 4.33
C LEU A 200 4.30 6.68 5.66
N LEU A 201 4.48 5.83 6.66
CA LEU A 201 5.02 6.21 7.98
C LEU A 201 6.43 6.81 7.85
N ARG A 202 7.29 6.21 7.04
CA ARG A 202 8.63 6.71 6.73
C ARG A 202 8.59 8.12 6.13
N ALA A 203 7.75 8.32 5.11
CA ALA A 203 7.57 9.61 4.47
C ALA A 203 7.01 10.68 5.43
N LEU A 204 6.02 10.33 6.25
CA LEU A 204 5.46 11.20 7.30
C LEU A 204 6.51 11.60 8.34
N ASN A 205 7.41 10.68 8.68
CA ASN A 205 8.54 10.95 9.57
C ASN A 205 9.64 11.82 8.91
N GLY A 206 9.49 12.16 7.63
CA GLY A 206 10.39 13.06 6.90
C GLY A 206 11.48 12.36 6.10
N GLU A 207 11.40 11.04 5.90
CA GLU A 207 12.26 10.35 4.95
C GLU A 207 11.93 10.82 3.53
N SER A 208 12.94 11.32 2.81
CA SER A 208 12.83 11.75 1.41
C SER A 208 13.08 10.60 0.44
N GLY A 209 12.51 10.66 -0.77
CA GLY A 209 12.76 9.65 -1.80
C GLY A 209 12.05 8.30 -1.53
N VAL A 210 11.01 8.29 -0.70
CA VAL A 210 10.16 7.12 -0.52
C VAL A 210 9.25 6.98 -1.73
N ILE A 211 9.57 6.06 -2.63
CA ILE A 211 8.83 5.83 -3.87
C ILE A 211 8.08 4.50 -3.77
N GLU A 212 6.78 4.53 -4.00
CA GLU A 212 5.93 3.33 -4.09
C GLU A 212 4.98 3.47 -5.29
N PRO A 213 4.63 2.38 -5.98
CA PRO A 213 3.56 2.44 -6.96
C PRO A 213 2.21 2.48 -6.25
N ALA A 214 1.32 3.39 -6.65
CA ALA A 214 0.01 3.57 -6.01
C ALA A 214 -1.05 4.04 -7.01
N TYR A 215 -2.26 3.48 -6.92
CA TYR A 215 -3.41 3.92 -7.72
C TYR A 215 -4.01 5.19 -7.13
N VAL A 216 -3.71 6.32 -7.76
CA VAL A 216 -4.06 7.67 -7.27
C VAL A 216 -4.69 8.49 -8.39
N LYS A 217 -5.27 9.64 -8.05
CA LYS A 217 -5.62 10.64 -9.06
C LYS A 217 -4.35 11.05 -9.79
N SER A 218 -4.33 10.94 -11.12
CA SER A 218 -3.11 11.04 -11.91
C SER A 218 -3.31 11.86 -13.17
N HIS A 219 -2.31 12.69 -13.49
CA HIS A 219 -2.30 13.53 -14.69
C HIS A 219 -1.77 12.79 -15.94
N LEU A 220 -1.17 11.60 -15.77
CA LEU A 220 -0.46 10.88 -16.85
C LEU A 220 -1.33 10.56 -18.07
N PHE A 221 -2.61 10.25 -17.85
CA PHE A 221 -3.56 9.89 -18.90
C PHE A 221 -4.86 10.68 -18.82
N GLU A 222 -4.83 11.84 -18.16
CA GLU A 222 -5.99 12.73 -18.02
C GLU A 222 -6.51 13.19 -19.39
N SER A 223 -5.60 13.44 -20.35
CA SER A 223 -5.95 13.78 -21.75
C SER A 223 -6.72 12.67 -22.48
N LYS A 224 -6.62 11.41 -22.03
CA LYS A 224 -7.39 10.27 -22.56
C LYS A 224 -8.69 10.03 -21.75
N GLY A 225 -8.98 10.88 -20.76
CA GLY A 225 -10.14 10.78 -19.87
C GLY A 225 -9.97 9.70 -18.79
N ILE A 226 -8.74 9.47 -18.34
CA ILE A 226 -8.41 8.51 -17.28
C ILE A 226 -7.84 9.30 -16.11
N GLU A 227 -8.71 9.57 -15.14
CA GLU A 227 -8.40 10.44 -14.00
C GLU A 227 -7.61 9.73 -12.89
N TYR A 228 -7.62 8.40 -12.88
CA TYR A 228 -6.93 7.58 -11.87
C TYR A 228 -6.05 6.53 -12.55
N PHE A 229 -4.83 6.38 -12.06
CA PHE A 229 -3.85 5.45 -12.63
C PHE A 229 -2.82 5.06 -11.56
N ALA A 230 -2.37 3.81 -11.58
CA ALA A 230 -1.27 3.34 -10.74
C ALA A 230 0.07 3.61 -11.43
N SER A 231 0.94 4.35 -10.76
CA SER A 231 2.32 4.61 -11.19
C SER A 231 3.18 4.84 -9.96
N ASN A 232 4.50 4.91 -10.14
CA ASN A 232 5.39 5.32 -9.06
C ASN A 232 5.03 6.73 -8.59
N VAL A 233 4.84 6.87 -7.28
CA VAL A 233 4.63 8.15 -6.61
C VAL A 233 5.66 8.32 -5.51
N GLU A 234 6.17 9.53 -5.38
CA GLU A 234 6.98 9.94 -4.24
C GLU A 234 6.04 10.31 -3.09
N LEU A 235 6.18 9.61 -1.97
CA LEU A 235 5.45 9.87 -0.74
C LEU A 235 6.14 10.98 0.05
N SER A 236 5.35 11.84 0.66
CA SER A 236 5.80 12.98 1.44
C SER A 236 4.97 13.13 2.72
N ARG A 237 5.29 14.15 3.53
CA ARG A 237 4.50 14.51 4.71
C ARG A 237 3.07 14.95 4.39
N GLU A 238 2.81 15.36 3.16
CA GLU A 238 1.50 15.79 2.68
C GLU A 238 0.76 14.66 1.92
N GLY A 239 1.27 13.42 1.99
CA GLY A 239 0.74 12.28 1.24
C GLY A 239 1.43 12.12 -0.10
N VAL A 240 0.66 12.02 -1.18
CA VAL A 240 1.20 11.85 -2.54
C VAL A 240 1.85 13.16 -3.00
N GLY A 241 3.18 13.14 -3.15
CA GLY A 241 3.96 14.26 -3.68
C GLY A 241 4.04 14.18 -5.20
N LYS A 242 5.20 13.78 -5.72
CA LYS A 242 5.46 13.71 -7.16
C LYS A 242 4.91 12.41 -7.76
N ILE A 243 4.15 12.52 -8.85
CA ILE A 243 3.81 11.38 -9.72
C ILE A 243 4.88 11.28 -10.79
N HIS A 244 5.53 10.12 -10.92
CA HIS A 244 6.57 9.89 -11.90
C HIS A 244 6.00 9.42 -13.24
N ASP A 245 6.65 9.83 -14.33
CA ASP A 245 6.40 9.25 -15.65
C ASP A 245 6.68 7.75 -15.64
N LEU A 246 6.07 7.03 -16.58
CA LEU A 246 6.24 5.58 -16.68
C LEU A 246 7.66 5.16 -17.09
N GLY A 247 8.49 6.09 -17.60
CA GLY A 247 9.81 5.77 -18.12
C GLY A 247 9.75 5.01 -19.46
N PRO A 248 10.86 4.37 -19.87
CA PRO A 248 10.91 3.64 -21.13
C PRO A 248 10.04 2.37 -21.06
N LEU A 249 9.25 2.16 -22.10
CA LEU A 249 8.42 0.97 -22.27
C LEU A 249 8.86 0.20 -23.52
N SER A 250 8.93 -1.12 -23.41
CA SER A 250 9.02 -2.01 -24.56
C SER A 250 7.77 -1.93 -25.44
N GLN A 251 7.85 -2.45 -26.67
CA GLN A 251 6.69 -2.50 -27.56
C GLN A 251 5.54 -3.32 -26.94
N TYR A 252 5.86 -4.44 -26.29
CA TYR A 252 4.88 -5.27 -25.61
C TYR A 252 4.18 -4.54 -24.45
N GLU A 253 4.91 -3.82 -23.61
CA GLU A 253 4.31 -3.06 -22.49
C GLU A 253 3.45 -1.88 -22.98
N LYS A 254 3.79 -1.28 -24.12
CA LYS A 254 2.93 -0.27 -24.77
C LYS A 254 1.61 -0.87 -25.22
N GLU A 255 1.63 -2.08 -25.77
CA GLU A 255 0.42 -2.80 -26.18
C GLU A 255 -0.45 -3.17 -24.97
N LEU A 256 0.15 -3.63 -23.87
CA LEU A 256 -0.55 -3.86 -22.60
C LEU A 256 -1.20 -2.58 -22.07
N LEU A 257 -0.47 -1.46 -22.13
CA LEU A 257 -0.97 -0.16 -21.71
C LEU A 257 -2.20 0.24 -22.54
N GLU A 258 -2.09 0.26 -23.87
CA GLU A 258 -3.22 0.64 -24.73
C GLU A 258 -4.43 -0.29 -24.56
N ALA A 259 -4.23 -1.58 -24.26
CA ALA A 259 -5.31 -2.51 -23.94
C ALA A 259 -5.97 -2.22 -22.57
N ALA A 260 -5.21 -1.75 -21.58
CA ALA A 260 -5.71 -1.45 -20.24
C ALA A 260 -6.53 -0.15 -20.16
N LEU A 261 -6.18 0.87 -20.95
CA LEU A 261 -6.77 2.21 -20.87
C LEU A 261 -8.31 2.23 -21.03
N PRO A 262 -8.92 1.52 -22.00
CA PRO A 262 -10.38 1.47 -22.13
C PRO A 262 -11.07 0.81 -20.93
N GLU A 263 -10.48 -0.25 -20.37
CA GLU A 263 -11.04 -0.95 -19.21
C GLU A 263 -10.93 -0.10 -17.94
N LEU A 264 -9.80 0.60 -17.75
CA LEU A 264 -9.63 1.59 -16.68
C LEU A 264 -10.70 2.67 -16.75
N LYS A 265 -10.90 3.28 -17.92
CA LYS A 265 -11.92 4.32 -18.11
C LYS A 265 -13.31 3.83 -17.74
N LYS A 266 -13.67 2.61 -18.16
CA LYS A 266 -14.94 1.97 -17.80
C LYS A 266 -15.06 1.73 -16.29
N ASN A 267 -14.01 1.25 -15.64
CA ASN A 267 -14.01 0.94 -14.21
C ASN A 267 -14.09 2.22 -13.35
N ILE A 268 -13.39 3.28 -13.75
CA ILE A 268 -13.45 4.60 -13.11
C ILE A 268 -14.87 5.17 -13.25
N GLY A 269 -15.42 5.17 -14.47
CA GLY A 269 -16.77 5.66 -14.72
C GLY A 269 -17.82 4.97 -13.85
N LYS A 270 -17.77 3.63 -13.75
CA LYS A 270 -18.66 2.88 -12.85
C LYS A 270 -18.57 3.31 -11.38
N GLY A 271 -17.37 3.66 -10.89
CA GLY A 271 -17.17 4.13 -9.53
C GLY A 271 -17.77 5.52 -9.32
N VAL A 272 -17.51 6.45 -10.24
CA VAL A 272 -18.04 7.81 -10.23
C VAL A 272 -19.57 7.79 -10.31
N ASP A 273 -20.12 7.05 -11.26
CA ASP A 273 -21.57 6.92 -11.46
C ASP A 273 -22.28 6.32 -10.25
N PHE A 274 -21.63 5.44 -9.49
CA PHE A 274 -22.22 4.85 -8.29
C PHE A 274 -22.41 5.88 -7.17
N VAL A 275 -21.47 6.82 -7.02
CA VAL A 275 -21.54 7.87 -5.97
C VAL A 275 -22.56 8.96 -6.32
N HIS A 276 -22.79 9.21 -7.62
CA HIS A 276 -23.74 10.22 -8.09
C HIS A 276 -25.19 9.71 -8.24
N LYS A 277 -25.45 8.43 -7.91
CA LYS A 277 -26.80 7.87 -7.83
C LYS A 277 -27.40 8.09 -6.44
#